data_AF-A0A520G7H2-F1
#
_entry.id   AF-A0A520G7H2-F1
#
_cell.length_a   1.000
_cell.length_b   1.000
_cell.length_c   1.000
_cell.angle_alpha   90.00
_cell.angle_beta   90.00
_cell.angle_gamma   90.00
#
_symmetry.space_group_name_H-M   'P 1'
#
loop_
_entity.id
_entity.type
_entity.pdbx_description
1 polymer ?
#
loop_
_entity_poly.entity_id
_entity_poly.type
_entity_poly.pdbx_seq_one_letter_code
_entity_poly.pdbx_strand_id
1 'polypeptide(L)' 'MSDTLLTKDGLRYVKKAPGSVITTPRAESMMSCFKCGKFAFRTSMTSRRFLGKNHLVCAPKCV' A
#
# COMPACT_ATOMS: atom_id res chain seq x y z
N MET A 1 -10.15 9.24 1.67
CA MET A 1 -10.78 8.05 1.05
C MET A 1 -10.13 7.86 -0.31
N SER A 2 -9.78 6.65 -0.70
CA SER A 2 -9.21 6.38 -2.03
C SER A 2 -10.35 6.22 -3.03
N ASP A 3 -10.59 7.22 -3.86
CA ASP A 3 -11.64 7.23 -4.89
C ASP A 3 -11.37 6.17 -5.95
N THR A 4 -12.02 5.02 -5.83
CA THR A 4 -12.06 4.01 -6.89
C THR A 4 -13.10 4.42 -7.91
N LEU A 5 -12.65 5.06 -8.99
CA LEU A 5 -13.51 5.46 -10.10
C LEU A 5 -13.88 4.23 -10.95
N LEU A 6 -15.17 4.00 -11.10
CA LEU A 6 -15.76 3.00 -11.99
C LEU A 6 -16.08 3.63 -13.35
N THR A 7 -16.07 2.81 -14.40
CA THR A 7 -16.48 3.19 -15.75
C THR A 7 -17.99 3.54 -15.72
N LYS A 8 -18.48 4.37 -16.64
CA LYS A 8 -19.88 4.83 -16.65
C LYS A 8 -20.91 3.69 -16.64
N ASP A 9 -20.57 2.55 -17.25
CA ASP A 9 -21.42 1.35 -17.26
C ASP A 9 -21.36 0.54 -15.96
N GLY A 10 -20.58 0.98 -14.96
CA GLY A 10 -20.46 0.36 -13.63
C GLY A 10 -19.73 -0.99 -13.58
N LEU A 11 -19.43 -1.58 -14.73
CA LEU A 11 -18.93 -2.96 -14.83
C LEU A 11 -17.40 -3.10 -14.80
N ARG A 12 -16.65 -2.00 -14.89
CA ARG A 12 -15.18 -2.02 -14.92
C ARG A 12 -14.59 -0.89 -14.09
N TYR A 13 -13.53 -1.18 -13.34
CA TYR A 13 -12.67 -0.13 -12.78
C TYR A 13 -12.02 0.64 -13.94
N VAL A 14 -12.06 1.98 -13.91
CA VAL A 14 -11.26 2.77 -14.84
C VAL A 14 -9.80 2.45 -14.51
N LYS A 15 -9.13 1.74 -15.42
CA LYS A 15 -7.76 1.22 -15.31
C LYS A 15 -6.92 2.11 -14.40
N LYS A 16 -6.71 1.70 -13.14
CA LYS A 16 -5.76 2.38 -12.25
C LYS A 16 -4.44 2.39 -13.01
N ALA A 17 -3.83 3.56 -13.16
CA ALA A 17 -2.49 3.64 -13.76
C ALA A 17 -1.57 2.64 -13.04
N PRO A 18 -0.84 1.78 -13.77
CA PRO A 18 0.00 0.77 -13.16
C PRO A 18 1.07 1.47 -12.32
N GLY A 19 1.03 1.23 -11.00
CA GLY A 19 1.99 1.77 -10.04
C GLY A 19 1.85 3.28 -9.81
N SER A 20 1.73 3.69 -8.55
CA SER A 20 2.13 5.05 -8.18
C SER A 20 3.65 5.13 -8.31
N VAL A 21 4.17 5.95 -9.23
CA VAL A 21 5.61 6.17 -9.37
C VAL A 21 6.16 6.68 -8.04
N ILE A 22 7.03 5.90 -7.40
CA ILE A 22 7.69 6.32 -6.17
C ILE A 22 8.86 7.22 -6.60
N THR A 23 8.61 8.52 -6.69
CA THR A 23 9.60 9.52 -7.11
C THR A 23 10.58 9.90 -6.01
N THR A 24 10.60 9.17 -4.89
CA THR A 24 11.50 9.47 -3.77
C THR A 24 12.89 8.87 -4.02
N PRO A 25 13.98 9.58 -3.71
CA PRO A 25 15.36 9.11 -3.93
C PRO A 25 15.74 7.87 -3.09
N ARG A 26 14.83 7.37 -2.24
CA ARG A 26 14.99 6.17 -1.41
C ARG A 26 13.85 5.17 -1.63
N ALA A 27 13.27 5.13 -2.82
CA ALA A 27 12.19 4.21 -3.19
C ALA A 27 12.53 2.74 -2.84
N GLU A 28 13.79 2.35 -2.99
CA GLU A 28 14.32 1.02 -2.66
C GLU A 28 14.16 0.65 -1.17
N SER A 29 14.19 1.65 -0.29
CA SER A 29 14.06 1.49 1.16
C SER A 29 12.59 1.58 1.65
N MET A 30 11.63 1.73 0.73
CA MET A 30 10.21 1.81 1.04
C MET A 30 9.49 0.50 0.69
N MET A 31 8.46 0.18 1.45
CA MET A 31 7.55 -0.94 1.15
C MET A 31 6.10 -0.54 1.40
N SER A 32 5.18 -1.26 0.76
CA SER A 32 3.75 -1.11 1.02
C SER A 32 3.34 -1.80 2.31
N CYS A 33 2.50 -1.15 3.10
CA CYS A 33 1.88 -1.74 4.27
C CYS A 33 0.92 -2.85 3.88
N PHE A 34 1.08 -4.03 4.48
CA PHE A 34 0.19 -5.17 4.21
C PHE A 34 -1.29 -4.89 4.54
N LYS A 35 -1.57 -4.03 5.54
CA LYS A 35 -2.93 -3.71 5.99
C LYS A 35 -3.59 -2.56 5.19
N CYS A 36 -2.87 -1.46 4.96
CA CYS A 36 -3.45 -0.25 4.34
C CYS A 36 -2.90 0.08 2.94
N GLY A 37 -1.92 -0.66 2.43
CA GLY A 37 -1.33 -0.47 1.09
C GLY A 37 -0.46 0.78 0.93
N LYS A 38 -0.35 1.66 1.94
CA LYS A 38 0.48 2.87 1.86
C LYS A 38 1.95 2.52 1.79
N PHE A 39 2.68 3.23 0.93
CA PHE A 39 4.14 3.18 0.88
C PHE A 39 4.74 3.96 2.05
N ALA A 40 5.57 3.28 2.83
CA ALA A 40 6.29 3.84 3.96
C ALA A 40 7.73 3.31 3.99
N PHE A 41 8.63 4.00 4.67
CA PHE A 41 9.98 3.49 4.87
C PHE A 41 9.96 2.23 5.72
N ARG A 42 10.79 1.23 5.39
CA ARG A 42 10.89 -0.02 6.16
C ARG A 42 11.16 0.24 7.65
N THR A 43 11.93 1.28 7.98
CA THR A 43 12.25 1.71 9.36
C THR A 43 11.03 2.23 10.13
N SER A 44 9.97 2.65 9.44
CA SER A 44 8.71 3.14 10.04
C SER A 44 7.62 2.06 10.12
N MET A 45 7.97 0.81 9.80
CA MET A 45 7.05 -0.32 9.80
C MET A 45 7.42 -1.30 10.91
N THR A 46 6.42 -2.04 11.39
CA THR A 46 6.59 -3.13 12.35
C THR A 46 6.19 -4.46 11.72
N SER A 47 6.85 -5.55 12.13
CA SER A 47 6.48 -6.90 11.72
C SER A 47 5.28 -7.39 12.54
N ARG A 48 4.32 -8.01 11.87
CA ARG A 48 3.13 -8.63 12.49
C ARG A 48 2.80 -9.95 11.82
N ARG A 49 2.31 -10.90 12.63
CA ARG A 49 1.96 -12.23 12.15
C ARG A 49 0.51 -12.25 11.64
N PHE A 50 0.33 -12.51 10.35
CA PHE A 50 -0.97 -12.72 9.72
C PHE A 50 -0.99 -14.11 9.07
N LEU A 51 -2.02 -14.91 9.35
CA LEU A 51 -2.19 -16.27 8.79
C LEU A 51 -0.91 -17.14 8.92
N GLY A 52 -0.23 -17.04 10.07
CA GLY A 52 0.98 -17.79 10.36
C GLY A 52 2.28 -17.22 9.79
N LYS A 53 2.23 -16.20 8.91
CA LYS A 53 3.41 -15.56 8.29
C LYS A 53 3.63 -14.14 8.81
N ASN A 54 4.88 -13.70 8.83
CA ASN A 54 5.23 -12.34 9.24
C ASN A 54 5.13 -11.39 8.04
N HIS A 55 4.35 -10.31 8.20
CA HIS A 55 4.20 -9.24 7.22
C HIS A 55 4.44 -7.88 7.88
N LEU A 56 4.91 -6.91 7.09
CA LEU A 56 5.21 -5.57 7.59
C LEU A 56 3.98 -4.66 7.47
N VAL A 57 3.69 -3.92 8.54
CA VAL A 57 2.60 -2.95 8.60
C VAL A 57 3.07 -1.61 9.18
N CYS A 58 2.38 -0.50 8.86
CA CYS A 58 2.72 0.81 9.41
C CYS A 58 2.59 0.85 10.94
N ALA A 59 3.58 1.40 11.64
CA ALA A 59 3.48 1.75 13.05
C ALA A 59 3.30 3.28 13.20
N PRO A 60 2.50 3.79 14.16
CA PRO A 60 1.58 3.09 15.07
C PRO A 60 0.17 2.87 14.50
N LYS A 61 -0.12 3.40 13.30
CA LYS A 61 -1.49 3.50 12.76
C LYS A 61 -2.11 2.20 12.25
N CYS A 62 -1.30 1.22 11.84
CA CYS A 62 -1.77 -0.06 11.29
C CYS A 62 -1.39 -1.26 12.16
N VAL A 63 -0.98 -0.97 13.40
CA VAL A 63 -0.99 -1.92 14.51
C VAL A 63 -2.43 -2.45 14.65
#